data_AF-A0A3N5MUP9-F1
#
_entry.id   AF-A0A3N5MUP9-F1
#
_cell.length_a   1.000
_cell.length_b   1.000
_cell.length_c   1.000
_cell.angle_alpha   90.00
_cell.angle_beta   90.00
_cell.angle_gamma   90.00
#
_symmetry.space_group_name_H-M   'P 1'
#
loop_
_entity.id
_entity.type
_entity.pdbx_description
1 polymer ?
#
loop_
_entity_poly.entity_id
_entity_poly.type
_entity_poly.pdbx_seq_one_letter_code
_entity_poly.pdbx_strand_id
1 'polypeptide(L)' 'MAKERGLDRYEEVVAAYDQAIRFDPENAHAWGFKGSVLDNLNRSEEAVVALDRALRSDPKDPDLWLF' A
#
# COMPACT_ATOMS: atom_id res chain seq x y z
N MET A 1 15.40 10.39 16.58
CA MET A 1 15.14 9.11 17.28
C MET A 1 13.74 8.53 17.04
N ALA A 2 12.63 9.16 17.48
CA ALA A 2 11.30 8.54 17.30
C ALA A 2 10.77 8.59 15.85
N LYS A 3 11.03 9.68 15.12
CA LYS A 3 10.61 9.85 13.71
C LYS A 3 11.30 8.85 12.77
N GLU A 4 12.60 8.65 12.95
CA GLU A 4 13.40 7.68 12.16
C GLU A 4 12.91 6.26 12.38
N ARG A 5 12.69 5.86 13.65
CA ARG A 5 12.11 4.55 13.97
C ARG A 5 10.70 4.34 13.39
N GLY A 6 9.93 5.41 13.22
CA GLY A 6 8.63 5.36 12.56
C GLY A 6 8.74 5.06 11.07
N LEU A 7 9.68 5.72 10.38
CA LEU A 7 9.94 5.51 8.95
C LEU A 7 10.45 4.10 8.67
N ASP A 8 11.36 3.58 9.50
CA ASP A 8 11.87 2.20 9.35
C ASP A 8 10.74 1.18 9.44
N ARG A 9 9.80 1.38 10.37
CA ARG A 9 8.63 0.50 10.51
C ARG A 9 7.68 0.59 9.32
N TYR A 10 7.52 1.75 8.72
CA TYR A 10 6.68 1.89 7.52
C TYR A 10 7.33 1.20 6.32
N GLU A 11 8.65 1.29 6.16
CA GLU A 11 9.37 0.55 5.11
C GLU A 11 9.27 -0.97 5.30
N GLU A 12 9.37 -1.47 6.54
CA GLU A 12 9.10 -2.88 6.85
C GLU A 12 7.67 -3.31 6.47
N VAL A 13 6.68 -2.43 6.68
CA VAL A 13 5.29 -2.69 6.31
C VAL A 13 5.11 -2.69 4.79
N VAL A 14 5.75 -1.77 4.06
CA VAL A 14 5.76 -1.81 2.58
C VAL A 14 6.33 -3.15 2.10
N ALA A 15 7.45 -3.60 2.67
CA ALA A 15 8.07 -4.87 2.31
C ALA A 15 7.17 -6.08 2.62
N ALA A 16 6.38 -6.03 3.70
CA ALA A 16 5.41 -7.07 4.03
C ALA A 16 4.29 -7.16 2.98
N TYR A 17 3.75 -6.01 2.54
CA TYR A 17 2.76 -5.98 1.47
C TYR A 17 3.35 -6.39 0.13
N ASP A 18 4.62 -6.09 -0.16
CA ASP A 18 5.31 -6.63 -1.33
C ASP A 18 5.35 -8.16 -1.33
N GLN A 19 5.58 -8.80 -0.17
CA GLN A 19 5.50 -10.26 -0.08
C GLN A 19 4.08 -10.77 -0.29
N ALA A 20 3.07 -10.12 0.30
CA ALA A 20 1.68 -10.49 0.13
C ALA A 20 1.26 -10.42 -1.36
N ILE A 21 1.64 -9.35 -2.04
CA ILE A 21 1.40 -9.15 -3.48
C ILE A 21 2.14 -10.19 -4.34
N ARG A 22 3.35 -10.60 -3.95
CA ARG A 22 4.06 -11.68 -4.68
C ARG A 22 3.34 -13.01 -4.57
N PHE A 23 2.70 -13.28 -3.43
CA PHE A 23 1.94 -14.50 -3.21
C PHE A 23 0.57 -14.45 -3.90
N ASP A 24 -0.12 -13.31 -3.81
CA ASP A 24 -1.40 -13.05 -4.48
C ASP A 24 -1.39 -11.67 -5.16
N PRO A 25 -1.03 -11.62 -6.46
CA PRO A 25 -0.92 -10.37 -7.21
C PRO A 25 -2.25 -9.65 -7.46
N GLU A 26 -3.38 -10.33 -7.25
CA GLU A 26 -4.73 -9.79 -7.45
C GLU A 26 -5.38 -9.34 -6.13
N ASN A 27 -4.66 -9.44 -5.01
CA ASN A 27 -5.15 -8.99 -3.72
C ASN A 27 -5.28 -7.46 -3.67
N ALA A 28 -6.49 -6.95 -3.96
CA ALA A 28 -6.77 -5.53 -4.05
C ALA A 28 -6.46 -4.78 -2.73
N HIS A 29 -6.78 -5.36 -1.58
CA HIS A 29 -6.49 -4.75 -0.29
C HIS A 29 -4.99 -4.65 -0.02
N ALA A 30 -4.19 -5.65 -0.37
CA ALA A 30 -2.73 -5.60 -0.19
C ALA A 30 -2.11 -4.44 -1.00
N TRP A 31 -2.61 -4.21 -2.22
CA TRP A 31 -2.26 -3.03 -3.02
C TRP A 31 -2.74 -1.73 -2.37
N GLY A 32 -3.97 -1.70 -1.85
CA GLY A 32 -4.56 -0.54 -1.18
C GLY A 32 -3.77 -0.10 0.05
N PHE A 33 -3.52 -1.03 0.98
CA PHE A 33 -2.74 -0.78 2.18
C PHE A 33 -1.29 -0.38 1.87
N LYS A 34 -0.67 -0.98 0.85
CA LYS A 34 0.66 -0.56 0.39
C LYS A 34 0.63 0.91 -0.05
N GLY A 35 -0.40 1.30 -0.80
CA GLY A 35 -0.64 2.69 -1.21
C GLY A 35 -0.68 3.66 -0.04
N SER A 36 -1.54 3.42 0.95
CA SER A 36 -1.67 4.31 2.11
C SER A 36 -0.38 4.41 2.94
N VAL A 37 0.38 3.32 3.06
CA VAL A 37 1.67 3.35 3.78
C VAL A 37 2.73 4.13 3.01
N LEU A 38 2.78 3.99 1.68
CA LEU A 38 3.66 4.78 0.81
C LEU A 38 3.35 6.28 0.90
N ASP A 39 2.07 6.66 0.98
CA ASP A 39 1.70 8.07 1.16
C ASP A 39 2.16 8.62 2.52
N ASN A 40 2.03 7.83 3.60
CA ASN A 40 2.59 8.19 4.92
C ASN A 40 4.13 8.37 4.90
N LEU A 41 4.82 7.74 3.95
CA LEU A 41 6.25 7.91 3.69
C LEU A 41 6.57 9.10 2.77
N ASN A 42 5.57 9.85 2.30
CA ASN A 42 5.66 10.89 1.27
C ASN A 42 6.13 10.36 -0.10
N ARG A 43 5.88 9.08 -0.40
CA ARG A 43 6.16 8.44 -1.69
C ARG A 43 4.91 8.43 -2.57
N SER A 44 4.31 9.60 -2.76
CA SER A 44 2.95 9.73 -3.31
C SER A 44 2.81 9.22 -4.76
N GLU A 45 3.86 9.29 -5.59
CA GLU A 45 3.83 8.71 -6.94
C GLU A 45 3.65 7.18 -6.91
N GLU A 46 4.37 6.50 -6.02
CA GLU A 46 4.26 5.06 -5.84
C GLU A 46 2.93 4.67 -5.16
N ALA A 47 2.45 5.51 -4.25
CA ALA A 47 1.15 5.34 -3.61
C ALA A 47 0.01 5.33 -4.65
N VAL A 48 0.00 6.32 -5.56
CA VAL A 48 -1.01 6.41 -6.63
C VAL A 48 -0.98 5.15 -7.50
N VAL A 49 0.21 4.67 -7.89
CA VAL A 49 0.32 3.44 -8.70
C VAL A 49 -0.27 2.22 -7.96
N ALA A 50 -0.01 2.09 -6.66
CA ALA A 50 -0.54 1.00 -5.86
C ALA A 50 -2.07 1.09 -5.70
N LEU A 51 -2.61 2.28 -5.42
CA LEU A 51 -4.05 2.51 -5.29
C LEU A 51 -4.79 2.29 -6.62
N ASP A 52 -4.22 2.75 -7.74
CA ASP A 52 -4.75 2.47 -9.08
C ASP A 52 -4.82 0.97 -9.36
N ARG A 53 -3.81 0.21 -8.94
CA ARG A 53 -3.79 -1.25 -9.09
C ARG A 53 -4.85 -1.91 -8.21
N ALA A 54 -5.06 -1.44 -6.98
CA ALA A 54 -6.12 -1.90 -6.09
C ALA A 54 -7.51 -1.70 -6.73
N LEU A 55 -7.82 -0.47 -7.14
CA LEU A 55 -9.10 -0.10 -7.74
C LEU A 55 -9.37 -0.80 -9.08
N ARG A 56 -8.33 -1.10 -9.87
CA ARG A 56 -8.49 -1.90 -11.09
C ARG A 56 -8.82 -3.36 -10.81
N SER A 57 -8.40 -3.88 -9.65
CA SER A 57 -8.59 -5.30 -9.29
C SER A 57 -10.02 -5.54 -8.80
N ASP A 58 -10.56 -4.66 -7.94
CA ASP A 58 -11.98 -4.68 -7.57
C ASP A 58 -12.58 -3.25 -7.47
N PRO A 59 -13.03 -2.66 -8.60
CA PRO A 59 -13.55 -1.29 -8.60
C PRO A 59 -14.88 -1.12 -7.84
N LYS A 60 -15.53 -2.22 -7.45
CA LYS A 60 -16.84 -2.20 -6.78
C LYS A 60 -16.74 -2.37 -5.28
N ASP A 61 -15.56 -2.73 -4.77
CA ASP A 61 -15.31 -2.77 -3.34
C ASP A 61 -15.25 -1.34 -2.77
N PRO A 62 -16.22 -0.94 -1.93
CA PRO A 62 -16.24 0.39 -1.34
C PRO A 62 -15.06 0.65 -0.40
N ASP A 63 -14.48 -0.40 0.20
CA ASP A 63 -13.39 -0.24 1.17
C ASP A 63 -12.11 0.25 0.48
N LEU A 64 -11.93 -0.05 -0.81
CA LEU A 64 -10.76 0.42 -1.57
C LEU A 64 -10.73 1.94 -1.78
N TRP A 65 -11.86 2.62 -1.66
CA TRP A 65 -11.96 4.07 -1.79
C TRP A 65 -11.61 4.81 -0.48
N LEU A 66 -11.36 4.08 0.61
CA LEU A 66 -11.00 4.64 1.92
C LEU A 66 -9.48 4.72 2.14
N PHE A 67 -8.68 4.15 1.24
CA PHE A 67 -7.22 4.12 1.31
C PHE A 67 -6.57 5.43 0.85
#